data_AF-A0A962B342-F1
#
_entry.id   AF-A0A962B342-F1
#
_cell.length_a   1.000
_cell.length_b   1.000
_cell.length_c   1.000
_cell.angle_alpha   90.00
_cell.angle_beta   90.00
_cell.angle_gamma   90.00
#
_symmetry.space_group_name_H-M   'P 1'
#
loop_
_entity.id
_entity.type
_entity.pdbx_description
1 polymer ?
#
loop_
_entity_poly.entity_id
_entity_poly.type
_entity_poly.pdbx_seq_one_letter_code
_entity_poly.pdbx_strand_id
1 'polypeptide(L)'
;MMRKLMIALAALMLAGTTATVAFAQTKTSKPTRATVHKLVIHVDSNDPATMTLALNNAQNVKSYYEAEGDTVTIEIVAYGPGLTMYTTDSPVKERIATMSLDDPDMQFSACGNTLKKVSEKAGKD
;
A
#
# COMPACT_ATOMS: atom_id res chain seq x y z
N MET A 1 62.79 36.08 12.88
CA MET A 1 63.32 34.70 12.98
C MET A 1 62.26 33.61 13.23
N MET A 2 60.95 33.91 13.31
CA MET A 2 59.90 32.89 13.53
C MET A 2 58.96 32.71 12.32
N ARG A 3 59.39 33.15 11.14
CA ARG A 3 58.59 33.13 9.89
C ARG A 3 58.70 31.83 9.06
N LYS A 4 59.35 30.78 9.58
CA LYS A 4 59.69 29.60 8.75
C LYS A 4 59.32 28.23 9.35
N LEU A 5 58.83 28.17 10.59
CA LEU A 5 58.62 26.88 11.27
C LEU A 5 57.19 26.34 11.21
N MET A 6 56.19 27.15 10.85
CA MET A 6 54.80 26.69 10.71
C MET A 6 54.41 26.32 9.26
N ILE A 7 55.35 26.41 8.32
CA ILE A 7 55.16 26.03 6.90
C ILE A 7 55.65 24.59 6.64
N ALA A 8 56.24 23.94 7.65
CA ALA A 8 56.83 22.61 7.54
C ALA A 8 56.02 21.50 8.24
N LEU A 9 54.70 21.67 8.43
CA LEU A 9 53.80 20.51 8.43
C LEU A 9 53.31 20.29 7.00
N ALA A 10 54.32 20.01 6.18
CA ALA A 10 54.18 19.53 4.84
C ALA A 10 53.39 18.21 4.87
N ALA A 11 52.41 18.16 3.98
CA ALA A 11 52.36 17.08 3.01
C ALA A 11 52.21 15.66 3.59
N LEU A 12 51.06 15.40 4.22
CA LEU A 12 50.47 14.06 4.17
C LEU A 12 48.94 14.11 4.26
N MET A 13 48.30 14.92 3.41
CA MET A 13 46.85 14.85 3.20
C MET A 13 46.52 14.90 1.71
N LEU A 14 47.27 14.13 0.91
CA LEU A 14 47.03 13.98 -0.52
C LEU A 14 47.20 12.51 -0.95
N ALA A 15 46.31 11.64 -0.47
CA ALA A 15 46.01 10.33 -1.08
C ALA A 15 44.89 9.65 -0.29
N GLY A 16 43.67 10.18 -0.39
CA GLY A 16 42.51 9.61 0.28
C GLY A 16 41.25 9.81 -0.53
N THR A 17 41.35 9.78 -1.87
CA THR A 17 40.20 9.55 -2.74
C THR A 17 39.69 8.13 -2.48
N THR A 18 38.91 7.96 -1.42
CA THR A 18 38.00 6.83 -1.30
C THR A 18 36.94 7.03 -2.37
N ALA A 19 37.20 6.50 -3.56
CA ALA A 19 36.20 6.31 -4.58
C ALA A 19 35.10 5.46 -3.94
N THR A 20 34.01 6.10 -3.50
CA THR A 20 32.76 5.41 -3.21
C THR A 20 32.26 4.90 -4.55
N VAL A 21 32.61 3.65 -4.86
CA VAL A 21 32.04 2.91 -5.97
C VAL A 21 30.57 2.75 -5.65
N ALA A 22 29.74 3.67 -6.13
CA ALA A 22 28.30 3.51 -6.12
C ALA A 22 28.00 2.32 -7.04
N PHE A 23 27.86 1.13 -6.46
CA PHE A 23 27.22 0.00 -7.12
C PHE A 23 25.78 0.41 -7.39
N ALA A 24 25.53 1.02 -8.54
CA ALA A 24 24.21 1.09 -9.12
C ALA A 24 23.74 -0.36 -9.28
N GLN A 25 22.89 -0.81 -8.36
CA GLN A 25 22.18 -2.07 -8.53
C GLN A 25 21.23 -1.87 -9.71
N THR A 26 21.72 -2.13 -10.91
CA THR A 26 20.87 -2.35 -12.07
C THR A 26 20.01 -3.56 -11.74
N LYS A 27 18.78 -3.33 -11.27
CA LYS A 27 17.75 -4.36 -11.22
C LYS A 27 17.64 -4.90 -12.65
N THR A 28 18.19 -6.08 -12.89
CA THR A 28 18.03 -6.77 -14.16
C THR A 28 16.56 -7.11 -14.26
N SER A 29 15.79 -6.31 -14.99
CA SER A 29 14.41 -6.61 -15.35
C SER A 29 14.43 -7.85 -16.21
N LYS A 30 14.16 -9.01 -15.59
CA LYS A 30 13.83 -10.23 -16.33
C LYS A 30 12.62 -9.89 -17.20
N PRO A 31 12.55 -10.29 -18.48
CA PRO A 31 11.33 -10.10 -19.27
C PRO A 31 10.30 -11.11 -18.77
N THR A 32 9.71 -10.82 -17.62
CA THR A 32 8.55 -11.53 -17.12
C THR A 32 7.34 -10.95 -17.81
N ARG A 33 6.61 -11.79 -18.55
CA ARG A 33 5.25 -11.50 -18.96
C ARG A 33 4.50 -10.94 -17.73
N ALA A 34 3.81 -9.81 -17.90
CA ALA A 34 3.00 -9.20 -16.85
C ALA A 34 2.14 -10.27 -16.17
N THR A 35 2.34 -10.44 -14.87
CA THR A 35 1.61 -11.41 -14.04
C THR A 35 0.36 -10.74 -13.49
N VAL A 36 -0.75 -11.47 -13.48
CA VAL A 36 -1.99 -11.02 -12.85
C VAL A 36 -2.11 -11.68 -11.48
N HIS A 37 -1.98 -10.89 -10.43
CA HIS A 37 -2.12 -11.32 -9.04
C HIS A 37 -3.57 -11.27 -8.57
N LYS A 38 -3.89 -11.99 -7.50
CA LYS A 38 -5.21 -11.95 -6.86
C LYS A 38 -5.04 -11.81 -5.36
N LEU A 39 -5.75 -10.86 -4.76
CA LEU A 39 -5.72 -10.60 -3.33
C LEU A 39 -7.14 -10.53 -2.78
N VAL A 40 -7.35 -11.17 -1.63
CA VAL A 40 -8.55 -10.97 -0.83
C VAL A 40 -8.15 -10.31 0.48
N ILE A 41 -8.82 -9.21 0.82
CA ILE A 41 -8.66 -8.52 2.11
C ILE A 41 -9.95 -8.75 2.91
N HIS A 42 -9.80 -9.40 4.07
CA HIS A 42 -10.90 -9.66 4.98
C HIS A 42 -11.03 -8.54 6.02
N VAL A 43 -12.25 -8.08 6.28
CA VAL A 43 -12.57 -7.09 7.32
C VAL A 43 -13.78 -7.54 8.16
N ASP A 44 -13.57 -7.77 9.45
CA ASP A 44 -14.61 -8.13 10.42
C ASP A 44 -14.78 -7.12 11.57
N SER A 45 -14.03 -6.02 11.56
CA SER A 45 -14.07 -4.99 12.60
C SER A 45 -14.87 -3.77 12.16
N ASN A 46 -15.63 -3.17 13.08
CA ASN A 46 -16.31 -1.89 12.87
C ASN A 46 -15.43 -0.67 13.26
N ASP A 47 -14.18 -0.89 13.66
CA ASP A 47 -13.23 0.17 13.99
C ASP A 47 -12.83 0.98 12.73
N PRO A 48 -13.05 2.31 12.69
CA PRO A 48 -12.72 3.13 11.52
C PRO A 48 -11.25 3.09 11.12
N ALA A 49 -10.33 2.94 12.07
CA ALA A 49 -8.91 2.85 11.78
C ALA A 49 -8.59 1.54 11.04
N THR A 50 -9.16 0.42 11.47
CA THR A 50 -9.04 -0.88 10.80
C THR A 50 -9.62 -0.85 9.38
N MET A 51 -10.81 -0.26 9.18
CA MET A 51 -11.41 -0.11 7.85
C MET A 51 -10.52 0.74 6.92
N THR A 52 -10.01 1.85 7.43
CA THR A 52 -9.11 2.75 6.68
C THR A 52 -7.82 2.03 6.29
N LEU A 53 -7.27 1.24 7.21
CA LEU A 53 -6.05 0.46 6.96
C LEU A 53 -6.27 -0.60 5.87
N ALA A 54 -7.43 -1.28 5.87
CA ALA A 54 -7.77 -2.23 4.81
C ALA A 54 -7.78 -1.57 3.42
N LEU A 55 -8.40 -0.39 3.31
CA LEU A 55 -8.42 0.39 2.06
C LEU A 55 -7.02 0.92 1.68
N ASN A 56 -6.21 1.33 2.65
CA ASN A 56 -4.82 1.73 2.41
C ASN A 56 -4.01 0.55 1.84
N ASN A 57 -4.17 -0.63 2.43
CA ASN A 57 -3.45 -1.83 1.98
C ASN A 57 -3.85 -2.22 0.56
N ALA A 58 -5.13 -2.12 0.21
CA ALA A 58 -5.59 -2.36 -1.16
C ALA A 58 -4.88 -1.44 -2.17
N GLN A 59 -4.86 -0.13 -1.90
CA GLN A 59 -4.20 0.85 -2.77
C GLN A 59 -2.69 0.62 -2.84
N ASN A 60 -2.03 0.36 -1.70
CA ASN A 60 -0.60 0.12 -1.65
C ASN A 60 -0.20 -1.12 -2.45
N VAL A 61 -0.96 -2.21 -2.35
CA VAL A 61 -0.69 -3.43 -3.11
C VAL A 61 -0.88 -3.21 -4.60
N LYS A 62 -1.93 -2.48 -4.99
CA LYS A 62 -2.15 -2.11 -6.39
C LYS A 62 -0.97 -1.31 -6.95
N SER A 63 -0.60 -0.21 -6.29
CA SER A 63 0.51 0.63 -6.73
C SER A 63 1.84 -0.12 -6.77
N TYR A 64 2.04 -1.07 -5.86
CA TYR A 64 3.23 -1.93 -5.87
C TYR A 64 3.29 -2.80 -7.14
N TYR A 65 2.22 -3.52 -7.47
CA TYR A 65 2.24 -4.39 -8.64
C TYR A 65 2.27 -3.61 -9.95
N GLU A 66 1.59 -2.47 -10.03
CA GLU A 66 1.70 -1.55 -11.18
C GLU A 66 3.16 -1.10 -11.41
N ALA A 67 3.90 -0.78 -10.33
CA ALA A 67 5.30 -0.38 -10.42
C ALA A 67 6.24 -1.51 -10.87
N GLU A 68 5.88 -2.77 -10.59
CA GLU A 68 6.61 -3.94 -11.06
C GLU A 68 6.21 -4.37 -12.50
N GLY A 69 5.25 -3.68 -13.12
CA GLY A 69 4.72 -4.01 -14.46
C GLY A 69 3.71 -5.16 -14.47
N ASP A 70 3.20 -5.52 -13.30
CA ASP A 70 2.18 -6.52 -13.06
C ASP A 70 0.81 -5.86 -12.79
N THR A 71 -0.25 -6.65 -12.69
CA THR A 71 -1.57 -6.20 -12.25
C THR A 71 -2.08 -7.03 -11.08
N VAL A 72 -3.07 -6.54 -10.34
CA VAL A 72 -3.70 -7.28 -9.25
C VAL A 72 -5.21 -7.04 -9.25
N THR A 73 -5.97 -8.13 -9.15
CA THR A 73 -7.40 -8.07 -8.84
C THR A 73 -7.57 -8.19 -7.33
N ILE A 74 -8.25 -7.21 -6.72
CA ILE A 74 -8.42 -7.12 -5.26
C ILE A 74 -9.89 -7.28 -4.92
N GLU A 75 -10.21 -8.15 -3.97
CA GLU A 75 -11.54 -8.26 -3.39
C GLU A 75 -11.49 -7.94 -1.89
N ILE A 76 -12.27 -6.98 -1.45
CA ILE A 76 -12.41 -6.64 -0.03
C ILE A 76 -13.71 -7.28 0.46
N VAL A 77 -13.59 -8.28 1.30
CA VAL A 77 -14.71 -9.03 1.87
C VAL A 77 -14.98 -8.54 3.28
N ALA A 78 -16.17 -8.02 3.53
CA ALA A 78 -16.58 -7.56 4.86
C ALA A 78 -17.75 -8.37 5.42
N TYR A 79 -17.66 -8.76 6.69
CA TYR A 79 -18.72 -9.45 7.41
C TYR A 79 -18.72 -9.11 8.90
N GLY A 80 -19.74 -9.59 9.64
CA GLY A 80 -19.87 -9.28 11.06
C GLY A 80 -19.93 -7.76 11.31
N PRO A 81 -19.21 -7.24 12.32
CA PRO A 81 -19.07 -5.79 12.54
C PRO A 81 -18.50 -5.03 11.33
N GLY A 82 -17.62 -5.67 10.55
CA GLY A 82 -17.04 -5.09 9.33
C GLY A 82 -18.06 -4.74 8.26
N LEU A 83 -19.27 -5.33 8.30
CA LEU A 83 -20.35 -5.00 7.35
C LEU A 83 -20.72 -3.51 7.36
N THR A 84 -20.47 -2.81 8.48
CA THR A 84 -20.63 -1.35 8.57
C THR A 84 -19.86 -0.59 7.48
N MET A 85 -18.80 -1.16 6.89
CA MET A 85 -18.12 -0.56 5.71
C MET A 85 -19.07 -0.28 4.54
N TYR A 86 -20.12 -1.09 4.38
CA TYR A 86 -21.03 -1.04 3.23
C TYR A 86 -22.43 -0.49 3.57
N THR A 87 -22.60 0.09 4.76
CA THR A 87 -23.86 0.73 5.15
C THR A 87 -23.85 2.23 4.82
N THR A 88 -25.00 2.89 4.97
CA THR A 88 -25.13 4.34 4.76
C THR A 88 -24.32 5.17 5.75
N ASP A 89 -24.05 4.60 6.93
CA ASP A 89 -23.39 5.26 8.07
C ASP A 89 -21.89 4.90 8.14
N SER A 90 -21.36 4.29 7.07
CA SER A 90 -19.97 3.88 6.97
C SER A 90 -19.03 5.10 7.08
N PRO A 91 -17.99 5.06 7.94
CA PRO A 91 -16.99 6.12 8.02
C PRO A 91 -16.06 6.16 6.80
N VAL A 92 -16.14 5.17 5.91
CA VAL A 92 -15.29 5.02 4.72
C VAL A 92 -16.12 4.96 3.43
N LYS A 93 -17.40 5.34 3.48
CA LYS A 93 -18.36 5.26 2.37
C LYS A 93 -17.87 5.96 1.10
N GLU A 94 -17.45 7.21 1.24
CA GLU A 94 -17.02 8.04 0.12
C GLU A 94 -15.78 7.43 -0.53
N ARG A 95 -14.87 6.91 0.30
CA ARG A 95 -13.65 6.27 -0.18
C ARG A 95 -13.92 4.99 -0.95
N ILE A 96 -14.83 4.15 -0.47
CA ILE A 96 -15.28 2.95 -1.20
C ILE A 96 -15.93 3.35 -2.53
N ALA A 97 -16.79 4.37 -2.54
CA ALA A 97 -17.43 4.85 -3.75
C ALA A 97 -16.39 5.33 -4.79
N THR A 98 -15.44 6.18 -4.41
CA THR A 98 -14.34 6.61 -5.28
C THR A 98 -13.52 5.42 -5.79
N MET A 99 -13.07 4.54 -4.89
CA MET A 99 -12.27 3.37 -5.24
C MET A 99 -13.00 2.42 -6.21
N SER A 100 -14.31 2.23 -6.03
CA SER A 100 -15.11 1.38 -6.93
C SER A 100 -15.31 1.96 -8.34
N LEU A 101 -15.25 3.29 -8.47
CA LEU A 101 -15.39 3.97 -9.76
C LEU A 101 -14.06 4.07 -10.50
N ASP A 102 -12.98 4.31 -9.76
CA ASP A 102 -11.65 4.51 -10.32
C ASP A 102 -10.96 3.18 -10.68
N ASP A 103 -11.38 2.07 -10.06
CA ASP A 103 -10.70 0.78 -10.18
C ASP A 103 -11.65 -0.38 -10.53
N PRO A 104 -11.72 -0.79 -11.80
CA PRO A 104 -12.54 -1.93 -12.21
C PRO A 104 -12.01 -3.28 -11.70
N ASP A 105 -10.74 -3.34 -11.27
CA ASP A 105 -10.11 -4.57 -10.72
C ASP A 105 -10.32 -4.69 -9.20
N MET A 106 -11.04 -3.76 -8.58
CA MET A 106 -11.33 -3.77 -7.16
C MET A 106 -12.82 -4.05 -6.89
N GLN A 107 -13.06 -5.13 -6.13
CA GLN A 107 -14.39 -5.60 -5.78
C GLN A 107 -14.64 -5.46 -4.27
N PHE A 108 -15.87 -5.13 -3.92
CA PHE A 108 -16.33 -4.97 -2.54
C PHE A 108 -17.47 -5.95 -2.28
N SER A 109 -17.21 -6.96 -1.45
CA SER A 109 -18.11 -8.09 -1.24
C SER A 109 -18.60 -8.13 0.20
N ALA A 110 -19.91 -8.23 0.38
CA ALA A 110 -20.55 -8.35 1.68
C ALA A 110 -21.04 -9.79 1.90
N CYS A 111 -20.84 -10.33 3.10
CA CYS A 111 -21.41 -11.64 3.43
C CYS A 111 -22.96 -11.58 3.48
N GLY A 112 -23.62 -12.27 2.54
CA GLY A 112 -25.09 -12.29 2.43
C GLY A 112 -25.83 -12.75 3.69
N ASN A 113 -25.27 -13.71 4.45
CA ASN A 113 -25.84 -14.14 5.73
C ASN A 113 -25.80 -13.03 6.79
N THR A 114 -24.74 -12.22 6.78
CA THR A 114 -24.60 -11.08 7.70
C THR A 114 -25.56 -9.96 7.31
N LEU A 115 -25.63 -9.64 6.01
CA LEU A 115 -26.58 -8.66 5.47
C LEU A 115 -28.00 -8.97 5.91
N LYS A 116 -28.45 -10.22 5.70
CA LYS A 116 -29.80 -10.66 6.10
C LYS A 116 -30.08 -10.39 7.59
N LYS A 117 -29.17 -10.82 8.48
CA LYS A 117 -29.32 -10.62 9.93
C LYS A 117 -29.32 -9.16 10.36
N VAL A 118 -28.60 -8.29 9.64
CA VAL A 118 -28.56 -6.85 9.93
C VAL A 118 -29.82 -6.16 9.41
N SER A 119 -30.34 -6.53 8.24
CA SER A 119 -31.61 -6.02 7.71
C SER A 119 -32.80 -6.37 8.63
N GLU A 120 -32.88 -7.63 9.08
CA GLU A 120 -33.90 -8.09 10.03
C GLU A 120 -33.90 -7.26 11.32
N LYS A 121 -32.70 -6.97 11.87
CA LYS A 121 -32.55 -6.14 13.09
C LYS A 121 -32.90 -4.67 12.87
N ALA A 122 -32.71 -4.16 11.66
CA ALA A 122 -32.99 -2.76 11.31
C ALA A 122 -34.47 -2.50 11.02
N GLY A 123 -35.34 -3.52 11.05
CA GLY A 123 -36.76 -3.40 10.72
C GLY A 123 -36.99 -3.02 9.26
N LYS A 124 -36.04 -3.37 8.38
CA LYS A 124 -36.08 -3.11 6.94
C LYS A 124 -36.29 -4.42 6.20
N ASP A 125 -37.48 -5.00 6.36
CA ASP A 125 -37.99 -6.13 5.57
C ASP A 125 -39.38 -5.79 5.02
#